data_AF-A0AAD6K6U0-F1
#
_entry.id   AF-A0AAD6K6U0-F1
#
_cell.length_a   1.000
_cell.length_b   1.000
_cell.length_c   1.000
_cell.angle_alpha   90.00
_cell.angle_beta   90.00
_cell.angle_gamma   90.00
#
_symmetry.space_group_name_H-M   'P 1'
#
loop_
_entity.id
_entity.type
_entity.pdbx_description
1 polymer ?
#
loop_
_entity_poly.entity_id
_entity_poly.type
_entity_poly.pdbx_seq_one_letter_code
_entity_poly.pdbx_strand_id
1 'polypeptide(L)'
;MKVEITALPSYEFQEVEFKEQVAQLRHQFVHSTCPGGLVGDRKKVKSASFSIYAEDIWKTIKENKDLDLPSIKVMVATFRCEAIAEEKLKCFTSNKVLY
;
A
#
# COMPACT_ATOMS: atom_id res chain seq x y z
N MET A 1 -10.08 -4.80 12.67
CA MET A 1 -9.14 -3.70 12.38
C MET A 1 -9.45 -2.58 13.35
N LYS A 2 -8.50 -2.23 14.24
CA LYS A 2 -8.65 -1.11 15.18
C LYS A 2 -8.02 0.11 14.53
N VAL A 3 -8.79 1.19 14.38
CA VAL A 3 -8.31 2.46 13.85
C VAL A 3 -8.42 3.49 14.97
N GLU A 4 -7.34 4.20 15.21
CA GLU A 4 -7.26 5.29 16.19
C GLU A 4 -6.72 6.52 15.47
N ILE A 5 -7.33 7.68 15.72
CA ILE A 5 -7.02 8.94 15.04
C ILE A 5 -6.43 9.89 16.06
N THR A 6 -5.28 10.49 15.72
CA THR A 6 -4.63 11.52 16.52
C THR A 6 -4.30 12.69 15.61
N ALA A 7 -4.86 13.87 15.91
CA ALA A 7 -4.50 15.11 15.26
C ALA A 7 -3.28 15.72 15.96
N LEU A 8 -2.39 16.35 15.20
CA LEU A 8 -1.26 17.10 15.74
C LEU A 8 -1.34 18.54 15.21
N PRO A 9 -1.02 19.56 16.04
CA PRO A 9 -1.02 20.96 15.61
C PRO A 9 0.14 21.24 14.65
N SER A 10 0.14 22.39 13.97
CA SER A 10 1.25 22.72 13.06
C SER A 10 2.52 23.01 13.84
N TYR A 11 3.62 22.33 13.49
CA TYR A 11 4.93 22.59 14.09
C TYR A 11 5.38 24.05 13.94
N GLU A 12 5.16 24.63 12.76
CA GLU A 12 5.63 25.99 12.42
C GLU A 12 4.89 27.08 13.21
N PHE A 13 3.59 26.89 13.45
CA PHE A 13 2.76 27.90 14.11
C PHE A 13 2.58 27.65 15.62
N GLN A 14 2.72 26.40 16.07
CA GLN A 14 2.39 25.96 17.43
C GLN A 14 3.37 24.86 17.91
N GLU A 15 4.68 25.17 17.89
CA GLU A 15 5.76 24.23 18.21
C GLU A 15 5.63 23.60 19.61
N VAL A 16 5.27 24.39 20.63
CA VAL A 16 5.16 23.92 22.02
C VAL A 16 4.03 22.90 22.16
N GLU A 17 2.85 23.25 21.65
CA GLU A 17 1.67 22.38 21.68
C GLU A 17 1.91 21.10 20.85
N PHE A 18 2.61 21.20 19.73
CA PHE A 18 3.01 20.03 18.93
C PHE A 18 3.91 19.09 19.72
N LYS A 19 4.96 19.61 20.36
CA LYS A 19 5.90 18.78 21.13
C LYS A 19 5.21 18.10 22.32
N GLU A 20 4.29 18.80 22.98
CA GLU A 20 3.48 18.23 24.06
C GLU A 20 2.58 17.08 23.55
N GLN A 21 1.83 17.30 22.46
CA GLN A 21 0.96 16.26 21.91
C GLN A 21 1.75 15.07 21.34
N VAL A 22 2.93 15.29 20.75
CA VAL A 22 3.84 14.21 20.34
C VAL A 22 4.35 13.43 21.54
N ALA A 23 4.64 14.08 22.66
CA ALA A 23 5.06 13.39 23.88
C ALA A 23 3.93 12.51 24.45
N GLN A 24 2.68 12.97 24.40
CA GLN A 24 1.50 12.18 24.77
C GLN A 24 1.32 10.97 23.84
N LEU A 25 1.44 11.16 22.52
CA LEU A 25 1.38 10.07 21.54
C LEU A 25 2.50 9.04 21.80
N ARG A 26 3.73 9.48 22.09
CA ARG A 26 4.84 8.60 22.46
C ARG A 26 4.50 7.74 23.68
N HIS A 27 3.87 8.34 24.70
CA HIS A 27 3.45 7.61 25.89
C HIS A 27 2.45 6.49 25.54
N GLN A 28 1.50 6.74 24.64
CA GLN A 28 0.56 5.71 24.17
C GLN A 28 1.26 4.52 23.49
N PHE A 29 2.36 4.76 22.76
CA PHE A 29 3.17 3.68 22.16
C PHE A 29 4.02 2.91 23.18
N VAL A 30 4.56 3.57 24.21
CA VAL A 30 5.32 2.89 25.27
C VAL A 30 4.42 1.97 26.09
N HIS A 31 3.18 2.38 26.37
CA HIS A 31 2.19 1.57 27.07
C HIS A 31 1.39 0.64 26.14
N SER A 32 1.81 0.52 24.88
CA SER A 32 1.04 -0.20 23.86
C SER A 32 0.94 -1.71 24.08
N THR A 33 1.81 -2.28 24.92
CA THR A 33 1.82 -3.71 25.28
C THR A 33 0.93 -4.05 26.47
N CYS A 34 0.29 -3.07 27.11
CA CYS A 34 -0.70 -3.30 28.17
C CYS A 34 -1.99 -3.93 27.58
N PRO A 35 -2.75 -4.73 28.35
CA PRO A 35 -4.05 -5.25 27.90
C PRO A 35 -4.96 -4.10 27.44
N GLY A 36 -5.37 -4.08 26.16
CA GLY A 36 -6.13 -2.98 25.55
C GLY A 36 -5.32 -1.89 24.82
N GLY A 37 -3.98 -1.96 24.89
CA GLY A 37 -3.06 -1.07 24.18
C GLY A 37 -3.06 -1.25 22.66
N LEU A 38 -2.47 -0.29 21.95
CA LEU A 38 -2.37 -0.25 20.47
C LEU A 38 -1.74 -1.51 19.84
N VAL A 39 -1.03 -2.32 20.63
CA VAL A 39 -0.20 -3.46 20.20
C VAL A 39 -0.66 -4.76 20.88
N GLY A 40 -1.92 -4.84 21.31
CA GLY A 40 -2.46 -5.97 22.05
C GLY A 40 -2.34 -7.34 21.35
N ASP A 41 -2.43 -7.39 20.01
CA ASP A 41 -2.63 -8.65 19.28
C ASP A 41 -1.56 -8.98 18.23
N ARG A 42 -0.32 -8.48 18.38
CA ARG A 42 0.74 -8.77 17.38
C ARG A 42 1.41 -10.12 17.66
N LYS A 43 1.55 -10.94 16.60
CA LYS A 43 2.37 -12.17 16.61
C LYS A 43 3.79 -11.79 17.07
N LYS A 44 4.22 -12.32 18.21
CA LYS A 44 5.55 -12.07 18.76
C LYS A 44 6.60 -12.71 17.87
N VAL A 45 7.23 -11.94 16.98
CA VAL A 45 8.45 -12.39 16.30
C VAL A 45 9.59 -12.32 17.31
N LYS A 46 10.35 -13.40 17.46
CA LYS A 46 11.55 -13.39 18.31
C LYS A 46 12.55 -12.41 17.68
N SER A 47 13.04 -11.46 18.47
CA SER A 47 13.94 -10.40 18.00
C SER A 47 15.12 -10.92 17.16
N ALA A 48 15.70 -12.06 17.56
CA ALA A 48 16.84 -12.69 16.88
C ALA A 48 16.55 -13.17 15.44
N SER A 49 15.28 -13.45 15.10
CA SER A 49 14.89 -13.93 13.77
C SER A 49 14.11 -12.87 12.98
N PHE A 50 14.05 -11.62 13.45
CA PHE A 50 13.29 -10.57 12.78
C PHE A 50 13.84 -10.27 11.39
N SER A 51 15.17 -10.22 11.22
CA SER A 51 15.81 -9.96 9.93
C SER A 51 15.41 -11.00 8.88
N ILE A 52 15.50 -12.29 9.24
CA ILE A 52 15.12 -13.41 8.36
C ILE A 52 13.62 -13.33 8.02
N TYR A 53 12.77 -13.10 9.02
CA TYR A 53 11.33 -12.98 8.81
C TYR A 53 10.96 -11.80 7.91
N ALA A 54 11.63 -10.65 8.08
CA ALA A 54 11.44 -9.48 7.24
C ALA A 54 11.92 -9.71 5.80
N GLU A 55 13.02 -10.46 5.62
CA GLU A 55 13.53 -10.86 4.31
C GLU A 55 12.55 -11.78 3.58
N ASP A 56 11.98 -12.78 4.26
CA ASP A 56 10.97 -13.67 3.71
C ASP A 56 9.69 -12.92 3.28
N ILE A 57 9.25 -11.95 4.09
CA ILE A 57 8.14 -11.06 3.74
C ILE A 57 8.51 -10.25 2.50
N TRP A 58 9.69 -9.64 2.48
CA TRP A 58 10.13 -8.81 1.36
C TRP A 58 10.23 -9.60 0.06
N LYS A 59 10.74 -10.83 0.12
CA LYS A 59 10.79 -11.76 -1.00
C LYS A 59 9.38 -12.04 -1.53
N THR A 60 8.45 -12.37 -0.63
CA THR A 60 7.04 -12.62 -0.99
C THR A 60 6.42 -11.41 -1.69
N ILE A 61 6.65 -10.20 -1.18
CA ILE A 61 6.15 -8.95 -1.78
C ILE A 61 6.77 -8.75 -3.18
N LYS A 62 8.08 -8.97 -3.32
CA LYS A 62 8.81 -8.76 -4.57
C LYS A 62 8.43 -9.76 -5.65
N GLU A 63 8.13 -11.00 -5.28
CA GLU A 63 7.72 -12.06 -6.22
C GLU A 63 6.21 -12.02 -6.55
N ASN A 64 5.46 -11.13 -5.91
CA ASN A 64 4.03 -11.01 -6.13
C ASN A 64 3.71 -10.28 -7.45
N LYS A 65 3.32 -11.04 -8.47
CA LYS A 65 2.91 -10.53 -9.78
C LYS A 65 1.70 -9.60 -9.75
N ASP A 66 0.85 -9.67 -8.72
CA ASP A 66 -0.28 -8.74 -8.60
C ASP A 66 0.20 -7.31 -8.28
N LEU A 67 1.43 -7.16 -7.77
CA LEU A 67 2.08 -5.87 -7.52
C LEU A 67 2.89 -5.38 -8.72
N ASP A 68 3.11 -6.23 -9.74
CA ASP A 68 3.75 -5.86 -11.01
C ASP A 68 2.77 -5.08 -11.92
N LEU A 69 2.23 -3.99 -11.38
CA LEU A 69 1.27 -3.16 -12.07
C LEU A 69 2.00 -2.26 -13.07
N PRO A 70 1.67 -2.30 -14.38
CA PRO A 70 2.22 -1.36 -15.32
C PRO A 70 1.82 0.06 -14.93
N SER A 71 2.69 1.03 -15.24
CA SER A 71 2.35 2.44 -15.07
C SER A 71 0.98 2.74 -15.70
N ILE A 72 0.16 3.55 -15.03
CA ILE A 72 -1.17 3.93 -15.51
C ILE A 72 -1.12 4.38 -16.98
N LYS A 73 -0.09 5.14 -17.37
CA LYS A 73 0.09 5.58 -18.77
C LYS A 73 0.27 4.41 -19.73
N VAL A 74 1.07 3.41 -19.36
CA VAL A 74 1.30 2.19 -20.16
C VAL A 74 0.03 1.36 -20.22
N MET A 75 -0.62 1.14 -19.07
CA MET A 75 -1.89 0.41 -18.98
C MET A 75 -2.97 1.01 -19.88
N VAL A 76 -3.16 2.33 -19.83
CA VAL A 76 -4.14 3.05 -20.66
C VAL A 76 -3.78 2.98 -22.15
N ALA A 77 -2.49 3.12 -22.49
CA ALA A 77 -2.04 3.00 -23.87
C ALA A 77 -2.30 1.60 -24.43
N THR A 78 -1.94 0.55 -23.68
CA THR A 78 -2.20 -0.85 -24.07
C THR A 78 -3.67 -1.09 -24.33
N PHE A 79 -4.54 -0.73 -23.38
CA PHE A 79 -5.99 -0.92 -23.53
C PHE A 79 -6.56 -0.19 -24.75
N ARG A 80 -6.12 1.06 -24.99
CA ARG A 80 -6.55 1.83 -26.18
C ARG A 80 -6.09 1.18 -27.47
N CYS A 81 -4.84 0.75 -27.53
CA CYS A 81 -4.29 0.10 -28.72
C CYS A 81 -4.99 -1.23 -29.02
N GLU A 82 -5.27 -2.03 -27.99
CA GLU A 82 -6.02 -3.29 -28.12
C GLU A 82 -7.43 -3.07 -28.66
N ALA A 83 -8.16 -2.07 -28.12
CA ALA A 83 -9.49 -1.73 -28.59
C ALA A 83 -9.50 -1.32 -30.08
N ILE A 84 -8.55 -0.49 -30.50
CA ILE A 84 -8.40 -0.07 -31.90
C ILE A 84 -8.03 -1.28 -32.78
N ALA A 85 -7.11 -2.13 -32.34
CA ALA A 85 -6.69 -3.31 -33.09
C ALA A 85 -7.86 -4.28 -33.30
N GLU A 86 -8.69 -4.51 -32.27
CA GLU A 86 -9.87 -5.36 -32.35
C GLU A 86 -10.93 -4.78 -33.31
N GLU A 87 -11.18 -3.47 -33.27
CA GLU A 87 -12.07 -2.78 -34.21
C GLU A 87 -11.61 -2.99 -35.66
N LYS A 88 -10.33 -2.74 -35.94
CA LYS A 88 -9.77 -2.90 -37.30
C LYS A 88 -9.79 -4.35 -37.77
N LEU A 89 -9.54 -5.30 -36.88
CA LEU A 89 -9.60 -6.71 -37.20
C LEU A 89 -11.03 -7.13 -37.57
N LYS A 90 -12.04 -6.68 -36.83
CA LYS A 90 -13.46 -6.94 -37.14
C LYS A 90 -13.85 -6.36 -38.50
N CYS A 91 -13.47 -5.12 -38.79
CA CYS A 91 -13.71 -4.53 -40.11
C CYS A 91 -13.06 -5.36 -41.23
N PHE A 92 -11.83 -5.83 -41.03
CA PHE A 92 -11.10 -6.61 -42.02
C PHE A 92 -11.74 -7.98 -42.28
N THR A 93 -12.16 -8.69 -41.22
CA THR A 93 -12.81 -9.99 -41.37
C THR A 93 -14.19 -9.86 -42.01
N SER A 94 -14.99 -8.84 -41.66
CA SER A 94 -16.28 -8.57 -42.33
C SER A 94 -16.12 -8.25 -43.82
N ASN A 95 -15.04 -7.59 -44.22
CA ASN A 95 -14.79 -7.26 -45.63
C ASN A 95 -14.44 -8.49 -46.48
N LYS A 96 -13.86 -9.55 -45.88
CA LYS A 96 -13.59 -10.82 -46.56
C LYS A 96 -14.82 -11.70 -46.80
N VAL A 97 -15.95 -11.46 -46.11
CA VAL A 97 -17.18 -12.24 -46.29
C VAL A 97 -18.05 -11.69 -47.43
N LEU A 98 -17.75 -10.48 -47.91
CA LEU A 98 -18.51 -9.79 -48.97
C LEU A 98 -17.89 -9.94 -50.37
N TYR A 99 -16.92 -10.84 -50.55
CA TYR A 99 -16.35 -11.23 -51.86
C TYR A 99 -16.37 -12.74 -52.04
#